data_AF-A0A520IK33-F1
#
_entry.id   AF-A0A520IK33-F1
#
_cell.length_a   1.000
_cell.length_b   1.000
_cell.length_c   1.000
_cell.angle_alpha   90.00
_cell.angle_beta   90.00
_cell.angle_gamma   90.00
#
_symmetry.space_group_name_H-M   'P 1'
#
loop_
_entity.id
_entity.type
_entity.pdbx_description
1 polymer ?
#
loop_
_entity_poly.entity_id
_entity_poly.type
_entity_poly.pdbx_seq_one_letter_code
_entity_poly.pdbx_strand_id
1 'polypeptide(L)'
;MPGDNANHGTDDQYARIADAMTGLSLPWHVLAGDHDFEPGDLTAMRAITAKMAPYAETIAGYRCLFLDIVSAGKGGPDFRIDPDQRAWIERELSTAAVAGEPVAVFMHAYPGDLRDDPDGIAGLFAAHRVAFVDTGHTHYNELLNDGRVIYGATRSTGQIEEGAPGFSIVTLDDGVPSWRFQAIDDPWPLVQITSPADRRLITDPARAANVPGGAFTVRAKVFGGADTVSLHVDDRHAIPMKRVHGVPSFWSASVDGLGDGLHHLAVRSDGSEDRIEILIRNARPRPKRNPPVALGRDVNAIGAWLDRGIDGAQRGPNKNGLDW
;
A
#
# COMPACT_ATOMS: atom_id res chain seq x y z
N MET A 1 -3.71 7.86 -7.90
CA MET A 1 -2.69 7.89 -8.95
C MET A 1 -1.46 8.52 -8.33
N PRO A 2 -0.45 7.73 -7.93
CA PRO A 2 0.64 8.17 -7.08
C PRO A 2 1.76 8.90 -7.84
N GLY A 3 1.45 9.72 -8.85
CA GLY A 3 2.42 10.45 -9.66
C GLY A 3 2.78 9.79 -10.99
N ASP A 4 3.54 10.53 -11.80
CA ASP A 4 3.88 10.26 -13.20
C ASP A 4 2.66 9.94 -14.05
N ASN A 5 1.63 10.77 -13.89
CA ASN A 5 0.38 10.61 -14.61
C ASN A 5 0.57 10.95 -16.09
N ALA A 6 1.37 11.98 -16.38
CA ALA A 6 1.71 12.44 -17.70
C ALA A 6 3.23 12.45 -17.88
N ASN A 7 3.72 11.82 -18.95
CA ASN A 7 5.16 11.69 -19.22
C ASN A 7 5.90 13.03 -19.35
N HIS A 8 5.18 14.10 -19.73
CA HIS A 8 5.74 15.43 -19.99
C HIS A 8 4.91 16.57 -19.38
N GLY A 9 3.98 16.24 -18.48
CA GLY A 9 3.12 17.24 -17.83
C GLY A 9 2.27 18.14 -18.75
N THR A 10 1.98 17.75 -19.99
CA THR A 10 1.31 18.63 -20.96
C THR A 10 -0.22 18.70 -20.79
N ASP A 11 -0.82 19.83 -21.18
CA ASP A 11 -2.28 20.02 -21.17
C ASP A 11 -3.03 18.90 -21.94
N ASP A 12 -2.53 18.52 -23.11
CA ASP A 12 -3.13 17.46 -23.94
C ASP A 12 -3.10 16.08 -23.24
N GLN A 13 -2.03 15.77 -22.51
CA GLN A 13 -1.94 14.52 -21.74
C GLN A 13 -2.96 14.53 -20.60
N TYR A 14 -3.04 15.63 -19.85
CA TYR A 14 -3.97 15.77 -18.75
C TYR A 14 -5.44 15.77 -19.20
N ALA A 15 -5.77 16.37 -20.34
CA ALA A 15 -7.10 16.29 -20.92
C ALA A 15 -7.53 14.84 -21.21
N ARG A 16 -6.61 14.02 -21.75
CA ARG A 16 -6.88 12.59 -22.01
C ARG A 16 -7.05 11.77 -20.73
N ILE A 17 -6.25 12.08 -19.70
CA ILE A 17 -6.39 11.45 -18.39
C ILE A 17 -7.77 11.77 -17.82
N ALA A 18 -8.18 13.04 -17.81
CA ALA A 18 -9.52 13.43 -17.32
C ALA A 18 -10.65 12.72 -18.07
N ASP A 19 -10.56 12.62 -19.40
CA ASP A 19 -11.53 11.89 -20.21
C ASP A 19 -11.61 10.42 -19.79
N ALA A 20 -10.48 9.74 -19.64
CA ALA A 20 -10.42 8.35 -19.20
C ALA A 20 -11.00 8.14 -17.78
N MET A 21 -10.91 9.13 -16.90
CA MET A 21 -11.43 9.05 -15.53
C MET A 21 -12.94 9.33 -15.42
N THR A 22 -13.59 9.84 -16.47
CA THR A 22 -15.01 10.25 -16.44
C THR A 22 -15.98 9.10 -16.13
N GLY A 23 -15.59 7.86 -16.41
CA GLY A 23 -16.42 6.66 -16.17
C GLY A 23 -16.32 6.07 -14.76
N LEU A 24 -15.46 6.58 -13.89
CA LEU A 24 -15.23 5.99 -12.57
C LEU A 24 -16.30 6.42 -11.55
N SER A 25 -16.83 5.44 -10.81
CA SER A 25 -17.80 5.65 -9.74
C SER A 25 -17.17 5.90 -8.37
N LEU A 26 -15.88 5.60 -8.23
CA LEU A 26 -15.12 5.82 -7.01
C LEU A 26 -14.39 7.17 -7.06
N PRO A 27 -14.24 7.86 -5.92
CA PRO A 27 -13.35 9.01 -5.83
C PRO A 27 -11.95 8.62 -6.25
N TRP A 28 -11.30 9.50 -7.01
CA TRP A 28 -9.91 9.34 -7.40
C TRP A 28 -9.12 10.56 -6.97
N HIS A 29 -7.85 10.32 -6.64
CA HIS A 29 -6.91 11.33 -6.18
C HIS A 29 -5.68 11.26 -7.08
N VAL A 30 -5.15 12.43 -7.42
CA VAL A 30 -3.96 12.60 -8.26
C VAL A 30 -2.88 13.24 -7.41
N LEU A 31 -1.71 12.62 -7.42
CA LEU A 31 -0.46 13.20 -6.92
C LEU A 31 0.44 13.47 -8.10
N ALA A 32 1.30 14.47 -8.00
CA ALA A 32 2.32 14.73 -9.00
C ALA A 32 3.52 13.81 -8.78
N GLY A 33 4.07 13.27 -9.87
CA GLY A 33 5.40 12.69 -9.93
C GLY A 33 6.40 13.63 -10.60
N ASP A 34 7.64 13.20 -10.77
CA ASP A 34 8.67 14.05 -11.36
C ASP A 34 8.42 14.36 -12.84
N HIS A 35 7.83 13.42 -13.59
CA HIS A 35 7.45 13.64 -14.98
C HIS A 35 6.30 14.65 -15.13
N ASP A 36 5.40 14.71 -14.15
CA ASP A 36 4.31 15.68 -14.13
C ASP A 36 4.82 17.12 -13.97
N PHE A 37 6.01 17.29 -13.37
CA PHE A 37 6.65 18.57 -13.10
C PHE A 37 7.74 18.94 -14.13
N GLU A 38 7.92 18.16 -15.19
CA GLU A 38 8.89 18.47 -16.26
C GLU A 38 8.75 19.90 -16.83
N PRO A 39 7.52 20.45 -17.02
CA PRO A 39 7.35 21.86 -17.43
C PRO A 39 7.83 22.90 -16.40
N GLY A 40 8.11 22.51 -15.16
CA GLY A 40 8.48 23.39 -14.05
C GLY A 40 7.29 23.93 -13.25
N ASP A 41 6.07 23.50 -13.57
CA ASP A 41 4.86 23.79 -12.81
C ASP A 41 3.82 22.65 -12.96
N LEU A 42 2.75 22.70 -12.14
CA LEU A 42 1.65 21.72 -12.15
C LEU A 42 0.35 22.29 -12.74
N THR A 43 0.42 23.27 -13.63
CA THR A 43 -0.77 23.97 -14.17
C THR A 43 -1.71 23.00 -14.90
N ALA A 44 -1.16 22.14 -15.76
CA ALA A 44 -1.94 21.15 -16.50
C ALA A 44 -2.63 20.14 -15.56
N MET A 45 -1.93 19.67 -14.52
CA MET A 45 -2.49 18.80 -13.50
C MET A 45 -3.64 19.47 -12.74
N ARG A 46 -3.49 20.75 -12.38
CA ARG A 46 -4.54 21.52 -11.68
C ARG A 46 -5.84 21.62 -12.46
N ALA A 47 -5.82 21.41 -13.79
CA ALA A 47 -7.03 21.41 -14.61
C ALA A 47 -7.94 20.20 -14.34
N ILE A 48 -7.40 19.11 -13.79
CA ILE A 48 -8.14 17.83 -13.64
C ILE A 48 -8.47 17.47 -12.19
N THR A 49 -8.01 18.25 -11.21
CA THR A 49 -8.28 18.01 -9.79
C THR A 49 -8.52 19.31 -9.04
N ALA A 50 -9.49 19.30 -8.12
CA ALA A 50 -9.75 20.39 -7.20
C ALA A 50 -8.91 20.33 -5.90
N LYS A 51 -8.19 19.22 -5.68
CA LYS A 51 -7.36 18.98 -4.48
C LYS A 51 -5.91 18.85 -4.92
N MET A 52 -5.08 19.80 -4.48
CA MET A 52 -3.64 19.79 -4.70
C MET A 52 -2.93 19.47 -3.39
N ALA A 53 -1.98 18.55 -3.45
CA ALA A 53 -1.13 18.23 -2.32
C ALA A 53 -0.27 19.45 -1.90
N PRO A 54 0.09 19.58 -0.61
CA PRO A 54 -0.30 18.69 0.49
C PRO A 54 -1.76 18.91 0.95
N TYR A 55 -2.49 17.82 1.19
CA TYR A 55 -3.80 17.87 1.86
C TYR A 55 -4.08 16.56 2.59
N ALA A 56 -5.11 16.58 3.45
CA ALA A 56 -5.53 15.43 4.21
C ALA A 56 -7.05 15.24 4.18
N GLU A 57 -7.50 13.99 4.24
CA GLU A 57 -8.92 13.62 4.25
C GLU A 57 -9.12 12.40 5.16
N THR A 58 -10.27 12.33 5.83
CA THR A 58 -10.62 11.13 6.61
C THR A 58 -11.53 10.24 5.79
N ILE A 59 -11.05 9.05 5.42
CA ILE A 59 -11.75 8.08 4.57
C ILE A 59 -11.94 6.80 5.37
N ALA A 60 -13.20 6.39 5.59
CA ALA A 60 -13.54 5.17 6.32
C ALA A 60 -12.83 5.04 7.69
N GLY A 61 -12.62 6.17 8.39
CA GLY A 61 -11.96 6.22 9.69
C GLY A 61 -10.42 6.27 9.66
N TYR A 62 -9.81 6.31 8.47
CA TYR A 62 -8.37 6.55 8.32
C TYR A 62 -8.09 8.01 7.97
N ARG A 63 -7.08 8.60 8.59
CA ARG A 63 -6.52 9.87 8.15
C ARG A 63 -5.59 9.61 6.96
N CYS A 64 -6.00 10.02 5.78
CA CYS A 64 -5.22 9.89 4.55
C CYS A 64 -4.47 11.20 4.28
N LEU A 65 -3.13 11.14 4.24
CA LEU A 65 -2.27 12.28 3.90
C LEU A 65 -1.77 12.14 2.47
N PHE A 66 -1.97 13.18 1.68
CA PHE A 66 -1.54 13.27 0.28
C PHE A 66 -0.43 14.30 0.21
N LEU A 67 0.80 13.88 -0.12
CA LEU A 67 2.00 14.71 -0.03
C LEU A 67 2.47 15.18 -1.41
N ASP A 68 2.92 16.42 -1.48
CA ASP A 68 3.67 16.94 -2.62
C ASP A 68 5.16 16.82 -2.31
N ILE A 69 5.89 16.03 -3.08
CA ILE A 69 7.33 15.90 -2.90
C ILE A 69 8.13 16.37 -4.11
N VAL A 70 7.46 16.94 -5.13
CA VAL A 70 8.06 17.27 -6.42
C VAL A 70 8.18 18.77 -6.60
N SER A 71 7.19 19.55 -6.16
CA SER A 71 7.17 21.01 -6.40
C SER A 71 8.26 21.76 -5.63
N ALA A 72 8.81 21.16 -4.56
CA ALA A 72 9.95 21.70 -3.84
C ALA A 72 11.29 21.40 -4.53
N GLY A 73 11.30 20.49 -5.52
CA GLY A 73 12.44 20.10 -6.33
C GLY A 73 12.65 20.96 -7.57
N LYS A 74 13.55 20.49 -8.44
CA LYS A 74 13.90 21.14 -9.72
C LYS A 74 13.43 20.37 -10.96
N GLY A 75 12.55 19.39 -10.79
CA GLY A 75 12.20 18.40 -11.82
C GLY A 75 13.14 17.19 -11.84
N GLY A 76 12.72 16.11 -12.49
CA GLY A 76 13.37 14.80 -12.39
C GLY A 76 13.41 14.27 -10.94
N PRO A 77 14.33 13.35 -10.60
CA PRO A 77 14.40 12.72 -9.27
C PRO A 77 15.05 13.63 -8.21
N ASP A 78 14.51 14.83 -8.02
CA ASP A 78 14.85 15.80 -6.98
C ASP A 78 13.68 15.94 -5.99
N PHE A 79 13.32 14.83 -5.35
CA PHE A 79 12.21 14.81 -4.39
C PHE A 79 12.59 15.46 -3.07
N ARG A 80 11.72 16.33 -2.55
CA ARG A 80 11.96 17.13 -1.35
C ARG A 80 10.67 17.36 -0.57
N ILE A 81 10.79 17.54 0.73
CA ILE A 81 9.73 18.07 1.58
C ILE A 81 10.24 19.39 2.15
N ASP A 82 9.56 20.50 1.86
CA ASP A 82 9.93 21.78 2.45
C ASP A 82 9.57 21.84 3.96
N PRO A 83 10.18 22.77 4.73
CA PRO A 83 9.95 22.85 6.17
C PRO A 83 8.49 23.08 6.58
N ASP A 84 7.71 23.82 5.79
CA ASP A 84 6.31 24.14 6.12
C ASP A 84 5.43 22.91 5.92
N GLN A 85 5.63 22.16 4.83
CA GLN A 85 4.97 20.88 4.61
C GLN A 85 5.38 19.87 5.68
N ARG A 86 6.65 19.81 6.09
CA ARG A 86 7.08 18.93 7.19
C ARG A 86 6.35 19.26 8.49
N ALA A 87 6.31 20.52 8.88
CA ALA A 87 5.58 20.96 10.06
C ALA A 87 4.07 20.64 9.95
N TRP A 88 3.50 20.73 8.75
CA TRP A 88 2.12 20.31 8.50
C TRP A 88 1.92 18.79 8.69
N ILE A 89 2.81 17.95 8.15
CA ILE A 89 2.75 16.49 8.33
C ILE A 89 2.80 16.13 9.82
N GLU A 90 3.72 16.74 10.57
CA GLU A 90 3.86 16.50 12.02
C GLU A 90 2.57 16.83 12.80
N ARG A 91 1.92 17.95 12.45
CA ARG A 91 0.64 18.32 13.05
C ARG A 91 -0.46 17.33 12.71
N GLU A 92 -0.58 16.95 11.44
CA GLU A 92 -1.60 16.01 10.98
C GLU A 92 -1.48 14.63 11.63
N LEU A 93 -0.26 14.10 11.70
CA LEU A 93 0.03 12.83 12.35
C LEU A 93 -0.24 12.88 13.87
N SER A 94 0.07 14.02 14.51
CA SER A 94 -0.23 14.22 15.93
C SER A 94 -1.73 14.31 16.18
N THR A 95 -2.47 15.05 15.35
CA THR A 95 -3.93 15.14 15.44
C THR A 95 -4.59 13.79 15.25
N ALA A 96 -4.18 13.01 14.24
CA ALA A 96 -4.69 11.65 14.03
C ALA A 96 -4.40 10.74 15.23
N ALA A 97 -3.19 10.81 15.80
CA ALA A 97 -2.83 10.03 16.98
C ALA A 97 -3.69 10.37 18.21
N VAL A 98 -3.98 11.66 18.44
CA VAL A 98 -4.89 12.10 19.52
C VAL A 98 -6.32 11.61 19.28
N ALA A 99 -6.78 11.60 18.03
CA ALA A 99 -8.09 11.08 17.64
C ALA A 99 -8.18 9.55 17.63
N GLY A 100 -7.05 8.84 17.72
CA GLY A 100 -7.00 7.38 17.56
C GLY A 100 -7.26 6.92 16.11
N GLU A 101 -7.09 7.81 15.14
CA GLU A 101 -7.29 7.51 13.72
C GLU A 101 -6.01 6.88 13.14
N PRO A 102 -6.06 5.67 12.56
CA PRO A 102 -4.94 5.14 11.80
C PRO A 102 -4.66 6.00 10.58
N VAL A 103 -3.39 6.08 10.18
CA VAL A 103 -2.94 6.95 9.09
C VAL A 103 -2.51 6.13 7.88
N ALA A 104 -2.88 6.59 6.69
CA ALA A 104 -2.29 6.19 5.42
C ALA A 104 -1.66 7.41 4.74
N VAL A 105 -0.54 7.21 4.05
CA VAL A 105 0.16 8.28 3.33
C VAL A 105 0.25 7.92 1.87
N PHE A 106 0.12 8.92 1.00
CA PHE A 106 0.27 8.81 -0.43
C PHE A 106 1.30 9.85 -0.88
N MET A 107 2.35 9.40 -1.55
CA MET A 107 3.45 10.24 -2.06
C MET A 107 4.06 9.59 -3.29
N HIS A 108 4.86 10.29 -4.09
CA HIS A 108 5.32 9.72 -5.36
C HIS A 108 6.49 8.73 -5.23
N ALA A 109 7.48 9.00 -4.38
CA ALA A 109 8.68 8.20 -4.22
C ALA A 109 8.82 7.67 -2.80
N TYR A 110 9.75 6.74 -2.55
CA TYR A 110 9.98 6.28 -1.18
C TYR A 110 10.64 7.38 -0.34
N PRO A 111 10.45 7.38 1.00
CA PRO A 111 11.18 8.29 1.87
C PRO A 111 12.70 8.26 1.71
N GLY A 112 13.26 7.09 1.34
CA GLY A 112 14.68 6.93 1.06
C GLY A 112 15.19 7.75 -0.12
N ASP A 113 14.31 8.18 -1.03
CA ASP A 113 14.63 8.93 -2.25
C ASP A 113 14.58 10.45 -2.03
N LEU A 114 14.09 10.90 -0.86
CA LEU A 114 14.03 12.33 -0.53
C LEU A 114 15.44 12.89 -0.30
N ARG A 115 15.72 14.03 -0.93
CA ARG A 115 16.92 14.83 -0.69
C ARG A 115 16.73 15.76 0.49
N ASP A 116 17.84 16.11 1.13
CA ASP A 116 17.89 17.12 2.19
C ASP A 116 16.92 16.85 3.37
N ASP A 117 16.66 15.57 3.68
CA ASP A 117 15.78 15.11 4.78
C ASP A 117 16.59 14.43 5.92
N PRO A 118 17.42 15.19 6.67
CA PRO A 118 18.36 14.64 7.64
C PRO A 118 17.69 13.96 8.84
N ASP A 119 16.47 14.37 9.19
CA ASP A 119 15.67 13.79 10.28
C ASP A 119 14.75 12.64 9.82
N GLY A 120 14.65 12.43 8.50
CA GLY A 120 13.94 11.34 7.83
C GLY A 120 12.44 11.31 8.07
N ILE A 121 11.62 11.61 7.06
CA ILE A 121 10.15 11.53 7.15
C ILE A 121 9.69 10.11 7.50
N ALA A 122 10.44 9.08 7.11
CA ALA A 122 10.20 7.70 7.51
C ALA A 122 10.28 7.52 9.05
N GLY A 123 11.15 8.27 9.73
CA GLY A 123 11.22 8.29 11.19
C GLY A 123 9.93 8.81 11.82
N LEU A 124 9.36 9.86 11.23
CA LEU A 124 8.09 10.43 11.65
C LEU A 124 6.92 9.44 11.40
N PHE A 125 6.86 8.84 10.21
CA PHE A 125 5.85 7.81 9.89
C PHE A 125 5.93 6.62 10.85
N ALA A 126 7.14 6.16 11.15
CA ALA A 126 7.41 5.07 12.07
C ALA A 126 7.06 5.41 13.54
N ALA A 127 7.24 6.67 13.95
CA ALA A 127 6.86 7.14 15.29
C ALA A 127 5.34 7.18 15.48
N HIS A 128 4.62 7.61 14.43
CA HIS A 128 3.15 7.68 14.42
C HIS A 128 2.46 6.40 13.93
N ARG A 129 3.23 5.37 13.60
CA ARG A 129 2.72 4.05 13.19
C ARG A 129 1.77 4.12 12.00
N VAL A 130 2.16 4.90 10.99
CA VAL A 130 1.48 4.93 9.68
C VAL A 130 1.28 3.50 9.20
N ALA A 131 0.04 3.15 8.84
CA ALA A 131 -0.33 1.79 8.50
C ALA A 131 0.25 1.39 7.13
N PHE A 132 0.22 2.31 6.18
CA PHE A 132 0.71 2.11 4.82
C PHE A 132 1.12 3.43 4.17
N VAL A 133 2.20 3.40 3.40
CA VAL A 133 2.63 4.49 2.52
C VAL A 133 2.58 3.97 1.08
N ASP A 134 1.67 4.52 0.29
CA ASP A 134 1.53 4.20 -1.13
C ASP A 134 2.41 5.13 -1.97
N THR A 135 3.25 4.53 -2.82
CA THR A 135 4.23 5.20 -3.67
C THR A 135 4.14 4.74 -5.13
N GLY A 136 4.82 5.47 -6.00
CA GLY A 136 5.06 5.14 -7.41
C GLY A 136 6.56 5.17 -7.70
N HIS A 137 6.95 5.84 -8.79
CA HIS A 137 8.32 6.14 -9.23
C HIS A 137 9.18 4.94 -9.65
N THR A 138 9.02 3.76 -9.04
CA THR A 138 9.90 2.60 -9.27
C THR A 138 9.69 1.89 -10.59
N HIS A 139 8.49 1.99 -11.18
CA HIS A 139 8.08 1.28 -12.39
C HIS A 139 8.02 -0.26 -12.30
N TYR A 140 8.24 -0.81 -11.11
CA TYR A 140 8.05 -2.21 -10.73
C TYR A 140 7.26 -2.32 -9.42
N ASN A 141 6.70 -3.49 -9.13
CA ASN A 141 6.03 -3.71 -7.87
C ASN A 141 7.05 -3.96 -6.75
N GLU A 142 6.92 -3.27 -5.63
CA GLU A 142 7.80 -3.47 -4.47
C GLU A 142 7.03 -3.20 -3.18
N LEU A 143 7.34 -3.98 -2.14
CA LEU A 143 6.89 -3.73 -0.79
C LEU A 143 8.10 -3.68 0.14
N LEU A 144 8.14 -2.67 1.00
CA LEU A 144 9.10 -2.53 2.09
C LEU A 144 8.39 -2.73 3.43
N ASN A 145 9.03 -3.44 4.35
CA ASN A 145 8.58 -3.54 5.74
C ASN A 145 9.73 -3.20 6.68
N ASP A 146 9.73 -1.98 7.22
CA ASP A 146 10.77 -1.52 8.17
C ASP A 146 10.48 -1.95 9.63
N GLY A 147 9.51 -2.83 9.81
CA GLY A 147 9.02 -3.33 11.10
C GLY A 147 8.00 -2.43 11.78
N ARG A 148 7.70 -1.24 11.22
CA ARG A 148 6.77 -0.27 11.79
C ARG A 148 5.75 0.23 10.77
N VAL A 149 6.17 0.40 9.52
CA VAL A 149 5.38 0.90 8.41
C VAL A 149 5.59 -0.02 7.21
N ILE A 150 4.51 -0.25 6.46
CA ILE A 150 4.60 -0.88 5.15
C ILE A 150 4.60 0.22 4.09
N TYR A 151 5.52 0.12 3.14
CA TYR A 151 5.57 0.99 1.98
C TYR A 151 5.33 0.13 0.75
N GLY A 152 4.59 0.64 -0.24
CA GLY A 152 4.35 -0.11 -1.46
C GLY A 152 4.39 0.76 -2.69
N ALA A 153 5.13 0.29 -3.69
CA ALA A 153 5.15 0.86 -5.02
C ALA A 153 4.40 -0.07 -5.99
N THR A 154 3.65 0.55 -6.89
CA THR A 154 2.97 -0.16 -7.98
C THR A 154 3.75 0.06 -9.28
N ARG A 155 3.94 -1.00 -10.06
CA ARG A 155 4.56 -0.88 -11.38
C ARG A 155 3.80 0.10 -12.28
N SER A 156 4.53 0.74 -13.19
CA SER A 156 3.96 1.69 -14.15
C SER A 156 2.97 1.00 -15.08
N THR A 157 2.07 1.76 -15.71
CA THR A 157 1.24 1.30 -16.84
C THR A 157 1.77 1.77 -18.20
N GLY A 158 2.65 2.79 -18.21
CA GLY A 158 3.22 3.38 -19.43
C GLY A 158 4.68 3.00 -19.68
N GLN A 159 5.49 2.91 -18.63
CA GLN A 159 6.92 2.56 -18.67
C GLN A 159 7.16 1.32 -17.82
N ILE A 160 6.63 0.19 -18.25
CA ILE A 160 6.65 -1.05 -17.48
C ILE A 160 8.04 -1.69 -17.54
N GLU A 161 8.63 -1.97 -16.38
CA GLU A 161 9.90 -2.71 -16.31
C GLU A 161 9.72 -4.21 -16.08
N GLU A 162 8.56 -4.61 -15.57
CA GLU A 162 8.24 -6.00 -15.29
C GLU A 162 6.77 -6.35 -15.53
N GLY A 163 6.53 -7.51 -16.14
CA GLY A 163 5.19 -8.11 -16.28
C GLY A 163 4.17 -7.28 -17.05
N ALA A 164 2.89 -7.56 -16.82
CA ALA A 164 1.77 -6.92 -17.49
C ALA A 164 1.33 -5.63 -16.77
N PRO A 165 0.74 -4.65 -17.48
CA PRO A 165 0.14 -3.48 -16.85
C PRO A 165 -1.03 -3.88 -15.93
N GLY A 166 -1.29 -3.05 -14.93
CA GLY A 166 -2.31 -3.30 -13.93
C GLY A 166 -2.25 -2.28 -12.82
N PHE A 167 -2.86 -2.63 -11.70
CA PHE A 167 -2.91 -1.78 -10.52
C PHE A 167 -2.78 -2.62 -9.26
N SER A 168 -2.30 -1.99 -8.20
CA SER A 168 -2.36 -2.59 -6.88
C SER A 168 -3.70 -2.32 -6.21
N ILE A 169 -4.15 -3.28 -5.42
CA ILE A 169 -5.29 -3.19 -4.53
C ILE A 169 -4.76 -3.31 -3.11
N VAL A 170 -4.87 -2.20 -2.37
CA VAL A 170 -4.50 -2.13 -0.96
C VAL A 170 -5.77 -2.09 -0.11
N THR A 171 -5.87 -3.00 0.85
CA THR A 171 -6.93 -2.98 1.86
C THR A 171 -6.33 -2.76 3.23
N LEU A 172 -6.82 -1.76 3.96
CA LEU A 172 -6.47 -1.50 5.36
C LEU A 172 -7.60 -1.97 6.27
N ASP A 173 -7.38 -3.07 6.97
CA ASP A 173 -8.39 -3.69 7.81
C ASP A 173 -7.93 -3.75 9.28
N ASP A 174 -8.52 -2.91 10.13
CA ASP A 174 -8.09 -2.69 11.52
C ASP A 174 -6.57 -2.40 11.63
N GLY A 175 -6.03 -1.58 10.73
CA GLY A 175 -4.62 -1.23 10.66
C GLY A 175 -3.71 -2.36 10.15
N VAL A 176 -4.26 -3.45 9.61
CA VAL A 176 -3.51 -4.45 8.85
C VAL A 176 -3.54 -4.08 7.37
N PRO A 177 -2.39 -3.74 6.76
CA PRO A 177 -2.30 -3.59 5.31
C PRO A 177 -2.26 -4.96 4.64
N SER A 178 -3.06 -5.10 3.59
CA SER A 178 -3.02 -6.22 2.65
C SER A 178 -2.89 -5.68 1.24
N TRP A 179 -2.07 -6.34 0.43
CA TRP A 179 -1.69 -5.85 -0.89
C TRP A 179 -1.82 -6.97 -1.93
N ARG A 180 -2.29 -6.63 -3.13
CA ARG A 180 -2.27 -7.49 -4.32
C ARG A 180 -2.06 -6.64 -5.56
N PHE A 181 -1.41 -7.20 -6.55
CA PHE A 181 -1.48 -6.71 -7.92
C PHE A 181 -2.59 -7.42 -8.70
N GLN A 182 -3.33 -6.67 -9.52
CA GLN A 182 -4.28 -7.16 -10.51
C GLN A 182 -3.82 -6.66 -11.87
N ALA A 183 -3.40 -7.56 -12.77
CA ALA A 183 -3.15 -7.18 -14.15
C ALA A 183 -4.49 -6.83 -14.83
N ILE A 184 -4.45 -5.99 -15.86
CA ILE A 184 -5.67 -5.56 -16.58
C ILE A 184 -6.45 -6.77 -17.13
N ASP A 185 -5.73 -7.76 -17.64
CA ASP A 185 -6.30 -8.96 -18.27
C ASP A 185 -6.57 -10.11 -17.29
N ASP A 186 -6.23 -9.94 -16.01
CA ASP A 186 -6.50 -10.97 -15.00
C ASP A 186 -8.02 -11.08 -14.74
N PRO A 187 -8.54 -12.31 -14.55
CA PRO A 187 -9.97 -12.52 -14.35
C PRO A 187 -10.47 -11.96 -13.02
N TRP A 188 -11.76 -11.67 -12.98
CA TRP A 188 -12.53 -11.33 -11.78
C TRP A 188 -13.42 -12.52 -11.36
N PRO A 189 -13.78 -12.66 -10.07
CA PRO A 189 -13.47 -11.75 -8.96
C PRO A 189 -12.02 -11.82 -8.47
N LEU A 190 -11.55 -10.78 -7.78
CA LEU A 190 -10.30 -10.83 -7.02
C LEU A 190 -10.61 -11.07 -5.55
N VAL A 191 -9.96 -12.07 -4.96
CA VAL A 191 -9.99 -12.32 -3.52
C VAL A 191 -8.74 -11.75 -2.87
N GLN A 192 -8.90 -11.13 -1.70
CA GLN A 192 -7.79 -10.66 -0.87
C GLN A 192 -8.08 -10.97 0.60
N ILE A 193 -7.19 -11.72 1.26
CA ILE A 193 -7.21 -11.90 2.71
C ILE A 193 -6.79 -10.57 3.34
N THR A 194 -7.60 -10.05 4.25
CA THR A 194 -7.40 -8.74 4.90
C THR A 194 -6.95 -8.84 6.35
N SER A 195 -7.22 -9.99 6.99
CA SER A 195 -6.81 -10.27 8.36
C SER A 195 -6.83 -11.78 8.60
N PRO A 196 -5.87 -12.36 9.34
CA PRO A 196 -4.69 -11.71 9.93
C PRO A 196 -3.66 -11.28 8.87
N ALA A 197 -2.65 -10.53 9.29
CA ALA A 197 -1.55 -10.10 8.41
C ALA A 197 -0.72 -11.28 7.91
N ASP A 198 -0.27 -11.20 6.65
CA ASP A 198 0.82 -12.06 6.19
C ASP A 198 2.09 -11.78 7.01
N ARG A 199 2.89 -12.80 7.29
CA ARG A 199 4.13 -12.71 8.08
C ARG A 199 5.09 -11.64 7.58
N ARG A 200 5.10 -11.36 6.27
CA ARG A 200 5.95 -10.34 5.63
C ARG A 200 5.47 -8.92 5.91
N LEU A 201 4.20 -8.74 6.28
CA LEU A 201 3.55 -7.44 6.48
C LEU A 201 3.28 -7.14 7.97
N ILE A 202 3.87 -7.91 8.89
CA ILE A 202 3.72 -7.69 10.33
C ILE A 202 4.43 -6.39 10.74
N THR A 203 3.67 -5.44 11.26
CA THR A 203 4.15 -4.16 11.84
C THR A 203 3.81 -4.01 13.31
N ASP A 204 3.05 -4.94 13.91
CA ASP A 204 2.85 -5.03 15.36
C ASP A 204 2.65 -6.47 15.86
N PRO A 205 3.71 -7.17 16.30
CA PRO A 205 3.57 -8.53 16.81
C PRO A 205 2.79 -8.63 18.12
N ALA A 206 2.42 -7.50 18.76
CA ALA A 206 1.57 -7.51 19.94
C ALA A 206 0.07 -7.45 19.62
N ARG A 207 -0.32 -7.16 18.37
CA ARG A 207 -1.73 -7.11 17.95
C ARG A 207 -2.15 -8.47 17.38
N ALA A 208 -3.29 -8.97 17.82
CA ALA A 208 -3.85 -10.25 17.35
C ALA A 208 -4.12 -10.26 15.83
N ALA A 209 -4.44 -9.10 15.24
CA ALA A 209 -4.62 -8.97 13.80
C ALA A 209 -3.32 -9.15 12.99
N ASN A 210 -2.15 -8.99 13.63
CA ASN A 210 -0.83 -9.20 13.01
C ASN A 210 -0.26 -10.58 13.36
N VAL A 211 -0.36 -10.98 14.62
CA VAL A 211 0.11 -12.28 15.14
C VAL A 211 -1.00 -12.87 15.99
N PRO A 212 -1.90 -13.68 15.40
CA PRO A 212 -3.02 -14.26 16.12
C PRO A 212 -2.59 -15.33 17.13
N GLY A 213 -3.47 -15.61 18.10
CA GLY A 213 -3.39 -16.84 18.90
C GLY A 213 -3.99 -18.03 18.16
N GLY A 214 -4.12 -19.17 18.83
CA GLY A 214 -4.66 -20.41 18.26
C GLY A 214 -6.16 -20.39 17.99
N ALA A 215 -6.84 -19.31 18.38
CA ALA A 215 -8.21 -19.00 17.98
C ALA A 215 -8.28 -17.55 17.44
N PHE A 216 -8.79 -17.38 16.22
CA PHE A 216 -8.88 -16.09 15.55
C PHE A 216 -9.93 -16.10 14.45
N THR A 217 -10.20 -14.93 13.87
CA THR A 217 -11.09 -14.76 12.72
C THR A 217 -10.26 -14.39 11.51
N VAL A 218 -10.45 -15.12 10.41
CA VAL A 218 -9.96 -14.72 9.09
C VAL A 218 -11.01 -13.83 8.44
N ARG A 219 -10.57 -12.72 7.84
CA ARG A 219 -11.39 -11.86 7.00
C ARG A 219 -10.78 -11.77 5.61
N ALA A 220 -11.65 -11.74 4.61
CA ALA A 220 -11.27 -11.53 3.23
C ALA A 220 -12.26 -10.58 2.56
N LYS A 221 -11.75 -9.80 1.62
CA LYS A 221 -12.55 -8.97 0.74
C LYS A 221 -12.55 -9.60 -0.64
N VAL A 222 -13.74 -9.69 -1.24
CA VAL A 222 -13.92 -10.10 -2.63
C VAL A 222 -14.34 -8.87 -3.43
N PHE A 223 -13.54 -8.57 -4.45
CA PHE A 223 -13.81 -7.51 -5.40
C PHE A 223 -14.47 -8.12 -6.63
N GLY A 224 -15.66 -7.64 -6.97
CA GLY A 224 -16.56 -8.29 -7.93
C GLY A 224 -17.69 -9.08 -7.25
N GLY A 225 -18.38 -9.91 -8.03
CA GLY A 225 -19.42 -10.80 -7.54
C GLY A 225 -18.84 -12.13 -7.06
N ALA A 226 -19.41 -12.69 -6.00
CA ALA A 226 -19.08 -14.02 -5.51
C ALA A 226 -20.26 -14.60 -4.76
N ASP A 227 -20.62 -15.85 -5.03
CA ASP A 227 -21.71 -16.53 -4.33
C ASP A 227 -21.21 -17.37 -3.15
N THR A 228 -20.03 -17.96 -3.31
CA THR A 228 -19.41 -18.80 -2.28
C THR A 228 -17.95 -18.43 -2.05
N VAL A 229 -17.55 -18.47 -0.78
CA VAL A 229 -16.17 -18.22 -0.36
C VAL A 229 -15.78 -19.26 0.68
N SER A 230 -14.63 -19.89 0.51
CA SER A 230 -14.10 -20.89 1.44
C SER A 230 -12.70 -20.54 1.91
N LEU A 231 -12.45 -20.77 3.19
CA LEU A 231 -11.15 -20.69 3.82
C LEU A 231 -10.53 -22.09 3.92
N HIS A 232 -9.25 -22.19 3.61
CA HIS A 232 -8.41 -23.35 3.84
C HIS A 232 -7.26 -22.95 4.78
N VAL A 233 -6.96 -23.82 5.75
CA VAL A 233 -5.87 -23.62 6.69
C VAL A 233 -5.02 -24.87 6.72
N ASP A 234 -3.78 -24.77 6.25
CA ASP A 234 -2.92 -25.93 5.97
C ASP A 234 -3.68 -27.04 5.22
N ASP A 235 -3.58 -28.29 5.68
CA ASP A 235 -4.26 -29.46 5.12
C ASP A 235 -5.66 -29.71 5.72
N ARG A 236 -6.24 -28.74 6.44
CA ARG A 236 -7.58 -28.89 7.03
C ARG A 236 -8.68 -28.81 5.98
N HIS A 237 -9.85 -29.34 6.33
CA HIS A 237 -11.05 -29.22 5.50
C HIS A 237 -11.44 -27.75 5.24
N ALA A 238 -12.02 -27.51 4.08
CA ALA A 238 -12.53 -26.20 3.70
C ALA A 238 -13.59 -25.70 4.71
N ILE A 239 -13.43 -24.46 5.17
CA ILE A 239 -14.34 -23.78 6.09
C ILE A 239 -15.16 -22.78 5.27
N PRO A 240 -16.50 -22.94 5.17
CA PRO A 240 -17.34 -21.94 4.51
C PRO A 240 -17.26 -20.59 5.22
N MET A 241 -16.97 -19.53 4.48
CA MET A 241 -16.98 -18.17 5.01
C MET A 241 -18.37 -17.57 4.92
N LYS A 242 -18.70 -16.67 5.85
CA LYS A 242 -19.97 -15.95 5.90
C LYS A 242 -19.76 -14.49 5.54
N ARG A 243 -20.71 -13.88 4.85
CA ARG A 243 -20.68 -12.43 4.60
C ARG A 243 -20.70 -11.67 5.92
N VAL A 244 -19.89 -10.63 6.02
CA VAL A 244 -19.88 -9.71 7.15
C VAL A 244 -21.09 -8.78 7.03
N HIS A 245 -21.87 -8.69 8.11
CA HIS A 245 -23.08 -7.87 8.14
C HIS A 245 -22.77 -6.40 7.84
N GLY A 246 -23.54 -5.79 6.93
CA GLY A 246 -23.39 -4.38 6.56
C GLY A 246 -22.25 -4.07 5.58
N VAL A 247 -21.42 -5.06 5.21
CA VAL A 247 -20.31 -4.88 4.26
C VAL A 247 -20.31 -6.03 3.24
N PRO A 248 -21.10 -5.92 2.15
CA PRO A 248 -21.39 -7.04 1.25
C PRO A 248 -20.17 -7.73 0.63
N SER A 249 -19.07 -7.00 0.43
CA SER A 249 -17.82 -7.51 -0.16
C SER A 249 -16.92 -8.25 0.83
N PHE A 250 -17.21 -8.20 2.14
CA PHE A 250 -16.38 -8.84 3.16
C PHE A 250 -16.95 -10.18 3.60
N TRP A 251 -16.05 -11.12 3.84
CA TRP A 251 -16.33 -12.46 4.29
C TRP A 251 -15.48 -12.79 5.50
N SER A 252 -15.99 -13.64 6.40
CA SER A 252 -15.26 -14.08 7.57
C SER A 252 -15.51 -15.55 7.93
N ALA A 253 -14.51 -16.16 8.55
CA ALA A 253 -14.62 -17.47 9.19
C ALA A 253 -13.75 -17.51 10.45
N SER A 254 -14.21 -18.21 11.47
CA SER A 254 -13.44 -18.45 12.69
C SER A 254 -12.59 -19.70 12.54
N VAL A 255 -11.39 -19.65 13.09
CA VAL A 255 -10.42 -20.74 13.13
C VAL A 255 -10.03 -20.96 14.58
N ASP A 256 -9.94 -22.22 15.00
CA ASP A 256 -9.56 -22.61 16.35
C ASP A 256 -8.58 -23.80 16.37
N GLY A 257 -8.01 -24.05 17.54
CA GLY A 257 -7.15 -25.21 17.78
C GLY A 257 -5.87 -25.24 16.95
N LEU A 258 -5.31 -24.07 16.59
CA LEU A 258 -3.99 -24.00 15.95
C LEU A 258 -2.88 -23.82 16.98
N GLY A 259 -1.78 -24.55 16.78
CA GLY A 259 -0.57 -24.46 17.60
C GLY A 259 0.27 -23.23 17.25
N ASP A 260 1.35 -23.02 18.00
CA ASP A 260 2.33 -21.99 17.67
C ASP A 260 3.12 -22.40 16.42
N GLY A 261 3.39 -21.45 15.54
CA GLY A 261 4.17 -21.71 14.33
C GLY A 261 3.71 -20.93 13.11
N LEU A 262 4.29 -21.28 11.96
CA LEU A 262 3.85 -20.79 10.66
C LEU A 262 2.72 -21.67 10.13
N HIS A 263 1.69 -21.03 9.60
CA HIS A 263 0.53 -21.68 8.99
C HIS A 263 0.20 -21.01 7.66
N HIS A 264 -0.36 -21.78 6.73
CA HIS A 264 -0.79 -21.28 5.42
C HIS A 264 -2.29 -21.07 5.42
N LEU A 265 -2.73 -19.87 5.02
CA LEU A 265 -4.12 -19.58 4.75
C LEU A 265 -4.33 -19.43 3.26
N ALA A 266 -5.41 -20.02 2.75
CA ALA A 266 -5.91 -19.73 1.42
C ALA A 266 -7.41 -19.42 1.46
N VAL A 267 -7.84 -18.35 0.79
CA VAL A 267 -9.26 -18.05 0.61
C VAL A 267 -9.58 -18.14 -0.88
N ARG A 268 -10.65 -18.85 -1.21
CA ARG A 268 -11.07 -19.13 -2.59
C ARG A 268 -12.47 -18.62 -2.87
N SER A 269 -12.68 -18.13 -4.10
CA SER A 269 -13.98 -17.77 -4.62
C SER A 269 -13.98 -17.81 -6.15
N ASP A 270 -14.90 -18.55 -6.76
CA ASP A 270 -15.20 -18.53 -8.20
C ASP A 270 -13.97 -18.48 -9.13
N GLY A 271 -13.00 -19.39 -8.91
CA GLY A 271 -11.77 -19.50 -9.72
C GLY A 271 -10.62 -18.59 -9.28
N SER A 272 -10.85 -17.71 -8.31
CA SER A 272 -9.86 -16.83 -7.68
C SER A 272 -9.41 -17.37 -6.34
N GLU A 273 -8.14 -17.12 -6.00
CA GLU A 273 -7.54 -17.53 -4.74
C GLU A 273 -6.57 -16.48 -4.23
N ASP A 274 -6.58 -16.28 -2.92
CA ASP A 274 -5.55 -15.54 -2.22
C ASP A 274 -4.86 -16.40 -1.17
N ARG A 275 -3.53 -16.34 -1.09
CA ARG A 275 -2.70 -17.11 -0.14
C ARG A 275 -1.81 -16.20 0.69
N ILE A 276 -1.74 -16.47 1.99
CA ILE A 276 -0.80 -15.84 2.92
C ILE A 276 -0.17 -16.87 3.86
N GLU A 277 1.00 -16.55 4.38
CA GLU A 277 1.61 -17.24 5.52
C GLU A 277 1.38 -16.42 6.77
N ILE A 278 0.90 -17.05 7.85
CA ILE A 278 0.64 -16.37 9.12
C ILE A 278 1.50 -16.95 10.23
N LEU A 279 1.82 -16.14 11.23
CA LEU A 279 2.52 -16.57 12.43
C LEU A 279 1.53 -16.64 13.60
N ILE A 280 1.34 -17.81 14.18
CA ILE A 280 0.50 -18.02 15.37
C ILE A 280 1.36 -18.08 16.63
N ARG A 281 0.90 -17.40 17.69
CA ARG A 281 1.49 -17.43 19.03
C ARG A 281 0.42 -17.38 20.13
N ASN A 282 0.25 -18.49 20.86
CA ASN A 282 -0.77 -18.68 21.90
C ASN A 282 -0.43 -18.04 23.25
N ALA A 283 0.85 -17.96 23.64
CA ALA A 283 1.25 -17.28 24.89
C ALA A 283 2.75 -16.91 24.97
N ARG A 284 3.02 -15.78 25.65
CA ARG A 284 4.30 -15.28 26.23
C ARG A 284 5.20 -14.39 25.35
N PRO A 285 6.17 -13.71 26.00
CA PRO A 285 6.29 -12.25 26.04
C PRO A 285 6.50 -11.62 24.66
N ARG A 286 6.08 -10.36 24.52
CA ARG A 286 6.28 -9.58 23.29
C ARG A 286 7.75 -9.68 22.86
N PRO A 287 8.04 -10.15 21.64
CA PRO A 287 9.42 -10.23 21.16
C PRO A 287 10.04 -8.83 21.24
N LYS A 288 11.27 -8.75 21.77
CA LYS A 288 12.02 -7.49 21.76
C LYS A 288 12.19 -7.07 20.31
N ARG A 289 11.82 -5.83 20.01
CA ARG A 289 12.08 -5.22 18.71
C ARG A 289 13.53 -4.77 18.69
N ASN A 290 14.23 -5.17 17.64
CA ASN A 290 15.49 -4.54 17.32
C ASN A 290 15.21 -3.06 16.97
N PRO A 291 16.18 -2.17 17.24
CA PRO A 291 16.11 -0.81 16.70
C PRO A 291 15.90 -0.88 15.18
N PRO A 292 15.03 -0.03 14.62
CA PRO A 292 14.88 0.03 13.18
C PRO A 292 16.20 0.48 12.54
N VAL A 293 16.49 -0.07 11.35
CA VAL A 293 17.66 0.28 10.55
C VAL A 293 17.14 0.87 9.24
N ALA A 294 17.63 2.06 8.88
CA ALA A 294 17.36 2.67 7.58
C ALA A 294 15.86 2.66 7.17
N LEU A 295 15.01 3.23 8.02
CA LEU A 295 13.55 3.30 7.82
C LEU A 295 13.18 3.85 6.43
N GLY A 296 12.14 3.30 5.81
CA GLY A 296 11.66 3.73 4.49
C GLY A 296 12.66 3.56 3.34
N ARG A 297 13.68 2.71 3.51
CA ARG A 297 14.66 2.38 2.48
C ARG A 297 14.56 0.94 1.99
N ASP A 298 15.10 0.72 0.81
CA ASP A 298 15.12 -0.52 0.04
C ASP A 298 15.75 -1.74 0.74
N VAL A 299 16.66 -1.52 1.70
CA VAL A 299 17.20 -2.60 2.55
C VAL A 299 16.10 -3.36 3.32
N ASN A 300 14.91 -2.77 3.45
CA ASN A 300 13.74 -3.38 4.08
C ASN A 300 12.78 -4.03 3.06
N ALA A 301 13.18 -4.20 1.80
CA ALA A 301 12.37 -4.87 0.79
C ALA A 301 12.06 -6.31 1.21
N ILE A 302 10.80 -6.72 1.05
CA ILE A 302 10.36 -8.08 1.41
C ILE A 302 10.85 -9.14 0.41
N GLY A 303 11.42 -8.71 -0.71
CA GLY A 303 11.87 -9.57 -1.81
C GLY A 303 10.73 -10.03 -2.72
N ALA A 304 11.01 -11.06 -3.51
CA ALA A 304 10.06 -11.62 -4.47
C ALA A 304 8.80 -12.17 -3.80
N TRP A 305 7.65 -11.92 -4.43
CA TRP A 305 6.37 -12.51 -4.08
C TRP A 305 5.55 -12.67 -5.36
N LEU A 306 5.91 -13.69 -6.14
CA LEU A 306 5.38 -13.92 -7.49
C LEU A 306 3.86 -14.05 -7.49
N ASP A 307 3.28 -14.74 -6.50
CA ASP A 307 1.82 -14.87 -6.35
C ASP A 307 1.11 -13.52 -6.13
N ARG A 308 1.82 -12.46 -5.74
CA ARG A 308 1.29 -11.09 -5.65
C ARG A 308 1.74 -10.21 -6.80
N GLY A 309 2.49 -10.74 -7.76
CA GLY A 309 3.02 -9.97 -8.89
C GLY A 309 4.26 -9.14 -8.56
N ILE A 310 5.04 -9.52 -7.54
CA ILE A 310 6.34 -8.91 -7.21
C ILE A 310 7.45 -9.84 -7.70
N ASP A 311 8.17 -9.49 -8.78
CA ASP A 311 9.29 -10.29 -9.30
C ASP A 311 10.47 -10.30 -8.33
N GLY A 312 10.70 -9.16 -7.66
CA GLY A 312 11.82 -8.96 -6.75
C GLY A 312 13.16 -8.73 -7.46
N ALA A 313 13.16 -8.65 -8.80
CA ALA A 313 14.35 -8.40 -9.59
C ALA A 313 14.77 -6.92 -9.60
N GLN A 314 13.85 -5.99 -9.29
CA GLN A 314 14.14 -4.55 -9.11
C GLN A 314 14.99 -3.98 -10.26
N ARG A 315 14.55 -4.21 -11.50
CA ARG A 315 15.39 -4.01 -12.69
C ARG A 315 15.59 -2.55 -13.08
N GLY A 316 14.95 -1.62 -12.38
CA GLY A 316 14.89 -0.23 -12.78
C GLY A 316 16.17 0.58 -12.64
N PRO A 317 16.21 1.72 -13.35
CA PRO A 317 17.35 2.62 -13.36
C PRO A 317 17.61 3.21 -11.98
N ASN A 318 16.58 3.35 -11.14
CA ASN A 318 16.68 3.82 -9.77
C ASN A 318 17.58 2.95 -8.88
N LYS A 319 17.69 1.64 -9.15
CA LYS A 319 18.58 0.73 -8.40
C LYS A 319 19.86 0.37 -9.13
N ASN A 320 19.82 0.33 -10.47
CA ASN A 320 20.97 -0.11 -11.27
C ASN A 320 21.78 1.04 -11.86
N GLY A 321 21.39 2.30 -11.62
CA GLY A 321 22.11 3.50 -12.09
C GLY A 321 22.25 3.56 -13.62
N LEU A 322 21.30 2.96 -14.34
CA LEU A 322 21.22 3.05 -15.79
C LEU A 322 20.40 4.29 -16.15
N ASP A 323 20.77 5.01 -17.20
CA ASP A 323 19.91 6.08 -17.74
C ASP A 323 18.73 5.45 -18.51
N TRP A 324 17.58 6.15 -18.53
CA TRP A 324 16.39 5.79 -19.32
C TRP A 324 16.63 5.95 -20.83
#